data_AF-A0A9E2KF27-F1
#
_entry.id   AF-A0A9E2KF27-F1
#
_cell.length_a   1.000
_cell.length_b   1.000
_cell.length_c   1.000
_cell.angle_alpha   90.00
_cell.angle_beta   90.00
_cell.angle_gamma   90.00
#
_symmetry.space_group_name_H-M   'P 1'
#
loop_
_entity.id
_entity.type
_entity.pdbx_description
1 polymer ?
#
loop_
_entity_poly.entity_id
_entity_poly.type
_entity_poly.pdbx_seq_one_letter_code
_entity_poly.pdbx_strand_id
1 'polypeptide(L)'
;MDTYKGHIEYRLAGQGSKSEGFVVSLITSAGISYRLYRKGAFEINDSFFKPFDQQEVEIRGELEDTGFICVVSVELSDGKLIPVPGLPSFPSDLAFHPEDESEDGASDRGEENQAGKKQSGTHIEKEEE
;
A
#
# COMPACT_ATOMS: atom_id res chain seq x y z
N MET A 1 2.04 -11.68 8.48
CA MET A 1 2.01 -12.40 7.18
C MET A 1 1.39 -13.73 7.47
N ASP A 2 0.17 -13.87 6.97
CA ASP A 2 -0.78 -14.89 7.37
C ASP A 2 -1.24 -15.60 6.10
N THR A 3 -1.61 -16.87 6.25
CA THR A 3 -2.06 -17.70 5.13
C THR A 3 -3.52 -18.07 5.32
N TYR A 4 -4.32 -17.78 4.29
CA TYR A 4 -5.76 -17.96 4.30
C TYR A 4 -6.14 -18.95 3.21
N LYS A 5 -6.65 -20.11 3.63
CA LYS A 5 -7.18 -21.13 2.72
C LYS A 5 -8.66 -20.93 2.49
N GLY A 6 -9.06 -20.94 1.23
CA GLY A 6 -10.45 -20.81 0.84
C GLY A 6 -10.61 -20.92 -0.67
N HIS A 7 -11.81 -20.58 -1.15
CA HIS A 7 -12.03 -20.41 -2.58
C HIS A 7 -12.23 -18.94 -2.91
N ILE A 8 -11.80 -18.56 -4.12
CA ILE A 8 -11.99 -17.19 -4.62
C ILE A 8 -13.37 -17.05 -5.22
N GLU A 9 -14.03 -15.94 -4.90
CA GLU A 9 -15.27 -15.51 -5.53
C GLU A 9 -15.02 -14.17 -6.23
N TYR A 10 -15.11 -14.17 -7.55
CA TYR A 10 -15.01 -12.99 -8.41
C TYR A 10 -16.42 -12.54 -8.81
N ARG A 11 -16.99 -11.64 -8.02
CA ARG A 11 -18.39 -11.21 -8.21
C ARG A 11 -18.48 -9.74 -8.59
N LEU A 12 -19.44 -9.42 -9.43
CA LEU A 12 -19.80 -8.04 -9.72
C LEU A 12 -20.48 -7.44 -8.48
N ALA A 13 -19.89 -6.40 -7.90
CA ALA A 13 -20.51 -5.59 -6.87
C ALA A 13 -21.00 -4.27 -7.47
N GLY A 14 -22.05 -3.70 -6.85
CA GLY A 14 -22.51 -2.35 -7.19
C GLY A 14 -23.15 -2.23 -8.57
N GLN A 15 -23.77 -3.30 -9.09
CA GLN A 15 -24.46 -3.29 -10.38
C GLN A 15 -25.45 -2.10 -10.44
N GLY A 16 -25.24 -1.18 -11.38
CA GLY A 16 -26.04 0.04 -11.54
C GLY A 16 -25.62 1.24 -10.67
N SER A 17 -24.40 1.26 -10.14
CA SER A 17 -23.85 2.40 -9.37
C SER A 17 -22.46 2.83 -9.85
N LYS A 18 -22.01 4.03 -9.46
CA LYS A 18 -20.66 4.56 -9.79
C LYS A 18 -19.52 3.73 -9.19
N SER A 19 -19.84 2.85 -8.25
CA SER A 19 -18.94 1.87 -7.64
C SER A 19 -19.12 0.47 -8.25
N GLU A 20 -19.72 0.37 -9.43
CA GLU A 20 -19.85 -0.89 -10.15
C GLU A 20 -18.47 -1.45 -10.49
N GLY A 21 -18.24 -2.69 -10.11
CA GLY A 21 -17.12 -3.45 -10.61
C GLY A 21 -16.88 -4.74 -9.85
N PHE A 22 -15.95 -5.52 -10.37
CA PHE A 22 -15.71 -6.86 -9.86
C PHE A 22 -14.87 -6.82 -8.60
N VAL A 23 -15.42 -7.33 -7.51
CA VAL A 23 -14.70 -7.50 -6.25
C VAL A 23 -14.30 -8.94 -6.08
N VAL A 24 -13.13 -9.13 -5.50
CA VAL A 24 -12.57 -10.44 -5.23
C VAL A 24 -12.70 -10.71 -3.74
N SER A 25 -13.33 -11.81 -3.38
CA SER A 25 -13.45 -12.24 -1.99
C SER A 25 -12.91 -13.65 -1.82
N LEU A 26 -12.18 -13.89 -0.74
CA LEU A 26 -11.78 -15.22 -0.31
C LEU A 26 -12.80 -15.74 0.69
N ILE A 27 -13.42 -16.86 0.37
CA ILE A 27 -14.37 -17.53 1.24
C ILE A 27 -13.65 -18.72 1.88
N THR A 28 -13.40 -18.61 3.17
CA THR A 28 -12.75 -19.67 3.96
C THR A 28 -13.70 -20.85 4.16
N SER A 29 -13.16 -22.01 4.51
CA SER A 29 -13.97 -23.19 4.86
C SER A 29 -14.88 -22.97 6.07
N ALA A 30 -14.60 -21.97 6.90
CA ALA A 30 -15.44 -21.53 8.00
C ALA A 30 -16.66 -20.69 7.56
N GLY A 31 -16.79 -20.37 6.26
CA GLY A 31 -17.84 -19.51 5.72
C GLY A 31 -17.59 -18.02 5.93
N ILE A 32 -16.38 -17.63 6.35
CA ILE A 32 -16.00 -16.23 6.51
C ILE A 32 -15.49 -15.72 5.16
N SER A 33 -16.05 -14.60 4.69
CA SER A 33 -15.61 -13.91 3.48
C SER A 33 -14.70 -12.73 3.80
N TYR A 34 -13.54 -12.70 3.16
CA TYR A 34 -12.56 -11.62 3.27
C TYR A 34 -12.36 -10.97 1.92
N ARG A 35 -12.32 -9.63 1.85
CA ARG A 35 -12.03 -8.95 0.59
C ARG A 35 -10.55 -9.01 0.30
N LEU A 36 -10.20 -9.33 -0.94
CA LEU A 36 -8.82 -9.37 -1.38
C LEU A 36 -8.50 -8.11 -2.18
N TYR A 37 -7.32 -7.55 -1.95
CA TYR A 37 -6.77 -6.48 -2.77
C TYR A 37 -5.26 -6.63 -2.95
N ARG A 38 -4.69 -5.94 -3.95
CA ARG A 38 -3.25 -5.91 -4.20
C ARG A 38 -2.71 -4.51 -4.00
N LYS A 39 -1.55 -4.39 -3.36
CA LYS A 39 -0.89 -3.10 -3.14
C LYS A 39 -0.53 -2.46 -4.49
N GLY A 40 -1.09 -1.27 -4.76
CA GLY A 40 -0.87 -0.55 -6.02
C GLY A 40 -1.80 -0.92 -7.17
N ALA A 41 -2.77 -1.83 -6.98
CA ALA A 41 -3.84 -2.08 -7.94
C ALA A 41 -5.20 -1.65 -7.37
N PHE A 42 -6.16 -1.39 -8.25
CA PHE A 42 -7.53 -1.11 -7.83
C PHE A 42 -8.15 -2.34 -7.19
N GLU A 43 -8.80 -2.15 -6.04
CA GLU A 43 -9.54 -3.18 -5.29
C GLU A 43 -10.74 -3.75 -6.08
N ILE A 44 -11.08 -3.11 -7.20
CA ILE A 44 -12.24 -3.38 -8.05
C ILE A 44 -11.76 -3.55 -9.49
N ASN A 45 -12.30 -4.54 -10.22
CA ASN A 45 -11.96 -4.91 -11.60
C ASN A 45 -10.55 -5.50 -11.77
N ASP A 46 -10.08 -6.24 -10.76
CA ASP A 46 -8.76 -6.84 -10.84
C ASP A 46 -8.73 -8.08 -11.74
N SER A 47 -8.19 -7.90 -12.95
CA SER A 47 -8.07 -8.97 -13.95
C SER A 47 -7.13 -10.11 -13.52
N PHE A 48 -6.31 -9.91 -12.48
CA PHE A 48 -5.42 -10.95 -11.94
C PHE A 48 -6.19 -12.11 -11.33
N PHE A 49 -7.33 -11.85 -10.68
CA PHE A 49 -8.12 -12.88 -10.00
C PHE A 49 -9.19 -13.53 -10.86
N LYS A 50 -9.49 -12.95 -12.03
CA LYS A 50 -10.42 -13.51 -13.01
C LYS A 50 -10.18 -15.00 -13.35
N PRO A 51 -8.94 -15.48 -13.57
CA PRO A 51 -8.70 -16.90 -13.81
C PRO A 51 -8.86 -17.79 -12.57
N PHE A 52 -8.86 -17.23 -11.35
CA PHE A 52 -8.97 -17.97 -10.10
C PHE A 52 -10.40 -18.02 -9.56
N ASP A 53 -11.38 -17.41 -10.24
CA ASP A 53 -12.77 -17.46 -9.84
C ASP A 53 -13.24 -18.90 -9.61
N GLN A 54 -13.87 -19.14 -8.45
CA GLN A 54 -14.33 -20.43 -7.94
C GLN A 54 -13.24 -21.49 -7.73
N GLN A 55 -11.96 -21.11 -7.74
CA GLN A 55 -10.86 -22.03 -7.41
C GLN A 55 -10.48 -21.96 -5.94
N GLU A 56 -10.16 -23.13 -5.38
CA GLU A 56 -9.52 -23.24 -4.07
C GLU A 56 -8.05 -22.80 -4.16
N VAL A 57 -7.71 -21.80 -3.36
CA VAL A 57 -6.37 -21.23 -3.27
C VAL A 57 -6.00 -20.92 -1.82
N GLU A 58 -4.71 -20.90 -1.54
CA GLU A 58 -4.14 -20.33 -0.34
C GLU A 58 -3.62 -18.92 -0.65
N ILE A 59 -4.25 -17.92 -0.05
CA ILE A 59 -3.82 -16.53 -0.13
C ILE A 59 -2.82 -16.27 0.98
N ARG A 60 -1.63 -15.78 0.62
CA ARG A 60 -0.68 -15.23 1.58
C ARG A 60 -0.77 -13.73 1.57
N GLY A 61 -1.02 -13.14 2.73
CA GLY A 61 -1.25 -11.72 2.84
C GLY A 61 -1.23 -11.22 4.27
N GLU A 62 -1.61 -9.96 4.41
CA GLU A 62 -1.81 -9.30 5.71
C GLU A 62 -3.29 -8.94 5.80
N LEU A 63 -3.96 -9.42 6.85
CA LEU A 63 -5.35 -9.05 7.14
C LEU A 63 -5.37 -7.72 7.90
N GLU A 64 -6.12 -6.77 7.37
CA GLU A 64 -6.43 -5.51 8.03
C GLU A 64 -7.71 -5.62 8.88
N ASP A 65 -7.80 -4.77 9.91
CA ASP A 65 -8.94 -4.67 10.82
C ASP A 65 -10.28 -4.39 10.12
N THR A 66 -10.23 -3.89 8.89
CA THR A 66 -11.39 -3.60 8.03
C THR A 66 -11.97 -4.83 7.34
N GLY A 67 -11.33 -6.01 7.45
CA GLY A 67 -11.73 -7.24 6.76
C GLY A 67 -11.19 -7.37 5.33
N PHE A 68 -10.14 -6.60 5.03
CA PHE A 68 -9.43 -6.61 3.76
C PHE A 68 -8.10 -7.36 3.94
N ILE A 69 -7.73 -8.17 2.96
CA ILE A 69 -6.47 -8.90 2.93
C ILE A 69 -5.63 -8.35 1.79
N CYS A 70 -4.47 -7.81 2.15
CA CYS A 70 -3.46 -7.41 1.19
C CYS A 70 -2.75 -8.67 0.66
N VAL A 71 -3.06 -9.06 -0.57
CA VAL A 71 -2.51 -10.26 -1.20
C VAL A 71 -1.07 -10.01 -1.67
N VAL A 72 -0.15 -10.83 -1.16
CA VAL A 72 1.28 -10.82 -1.52
C VAL A 72 1.59 -11.95 -2.50
N SER A 73 0.99 -13.12 -2.30
CA SER A 73 1.10 -14.25 -3.23
C SER A 73 -0.12 -15.15 -3.15
N VAL A 74 -0.47 -15.77 -4.27
CA VAL A 74 -1.55 -16.75 -4.38
C VAL A 74 -0.94 -18.10 -4.64
N GLU A 75 -1.18 -19.07 -3.77
CA GLU A 75 -0.80 -20.46 -3.97
C GLU A 75 -2.03 -21.26 -4.39
N LEU A 76 -1.97 -21.86 -5.57
CA LEU A 76 -3.04 -22.72 -6.09
C LEU A 76 -3.00 -24.08 -5.40
N SER A 77 -4.14 -24.76 -5.34
CA SER A 77 -4.23 -26.16 -4.90
C SER A 77 -3.33 -27.12 -5.70
N ASP A 78 -2.97 -26.74 -6.94
CA ASP A 78 -1.99 -27.43 -7.79
C ASP A 78 -0.53 -27.31 -7.31
N GLY A 79 -0.28 -26.56 -6.21
CA GLY A 79 1.06 -26.24 -5.71
C GLY A 79 1.77 -25.14 -6.48
N LYS A 80 1.07 -24.50 -7.42
CA LYS A 80 1.60 -23.39 -8.22
C LYS A 80 1.48 -22.08 -7.45
N LEU A 81 2.62 -21.52 -7.05
CA LEU A 81 2.71 -20.22 -6.41
C LEU A 81 2.80 -19.12 -7.46
N ILE A 82 1.83 -18.21 -7.44
CA ILE A 82 1.73 -17.05 -8.32
C ILE A 82 2.01 -15.81 -7.48
N PRO A 83 3.21 -15.22 -7.58
CA PRO A 83 3.54 -14.00 -6.88
C PRO A 83 2.72 -12.84 -7.47
N VAL A 84 2.20 -11.98 -6.61
CA VAL A 84 1.56 -10.75 -7.06
C VAL A 84 2.64 -9.76 -7.50
N PRO A 85 2.66 -9.32 -8.76
CA PRO A 85 3.55 -8.24 -9.18
C PRO A 85 3.03 -6.93 -8.56
N GLY A 86 3.76 -6.34 -7.62
CA GLY A 86 3.31 -5.11 -6.96
C GLY A 86 4.00 -4.73 -5.66
N LEU A 87 4.82 -5.60 -5.05
CA LEU A 87 5.68 -5.14 -3.96
C LEU A 87 6.93 -4.48 -4.57
N PRO A 88 7.09 -3.14 -4.51
CA PRO A 88 8.44 -2.62 -4.56
C PRO A 88 9.17 -3.25 -3.38
N SER A 89 10.16 -4.08 -3.66
CA SER A 89 11.23 -4.37 -2.72
C SER A 89 11.83 -3.02 -2.37
N PHE A 90 11.32 -2.39 -1.30
CA PHE A 90 11.99 -1.23 -0.74
C PHE A 90 13.42 -1.70 -0.45
N PRO A 91 14.45 -1.03 -0.98
CA PRO A 91 15.79 -1.32 -0.51
C PRO A 91 15.77 -1.07 0.99
N SER A 92 16.16 -2.06 1.79
CA SER A 92 16.30 -1.92 3.24
C SER A 92 17.34 -0.87 3.65
N ASP A 93 17.95 -0.19 2.67
CA ASP A 93 18.97 0.86 2.80
C ASP A 93 18.42 2.21 3.26
N LEU A 94 17.09 2.35 3.41
CA LEU A 94 16.43 3.55 3.98
C LEU A 94 15.80 3.27 5.35
N ALA A 95 16.31 2.28 6.08
CA ALA A 95 16.12 2.26 7.52
C ALA A 95 16.81 3.51 8.08
N PHE A 96 16.02 4.53 8.44
CA PHE A 96 16.48 5.58 9.34
C PHE A 96 17.00 4.89 10.60
N HIS A 97 18.31 4.75 10.68
CA HIS A 97 19.00 4.59 11.95
C HIS A 97 18.99 5.99 12.57
N PRO A 98 18.19 6.28 13.61
CA PRO A 98 18.50 7.42 14.43
C PRO A 98 19.87 7.11 15.03
N GLU A 99 20.91 7.79 14.55
CA GLU A 99 22.17 7.85 15.30
C GLU A 99 21.83 8.46 16.66
N ASP A 100 21.91 7.59 17.65
CA ASP A 100 21.88 7.90 19.07
C ASP A 100 23.13 8.73 19.38
N GLU A 101 23.11 10.03 19.07
CA GLU A 101 24.13 10.96 19.56
C GLU A 101 23.77 11.38 20.99
N SER A 102 24.08 10.46 21.90
CA SER A 102 24.32 10.78 23.30
C SER A 102 25.80 11.11 23.47
N GLU A 103 26.18 12.39 23.64
CA GLU A 103 27.38 12.76 24.41
C GLU A 103 27.40 14.26 24.81
N ASP A 104 27.20 14.48 26.10
CA ASP A 104 27.54 15.69 26.85
C ASP A 104 29.02 16.09 26.65
N GLY A 105 29.31 17.37 26.41
CA GLY A 105 30.71 17.84 26.33
C GLY A 105 30.96 19.34 26.07
N ALA A 106 30.69 20.17 27.08
CA ALA A 106 31.36 21.43 27.47
C ALA A 106 31.86 22.49 26.42
N SER A 107 31.34 23.73 26.61
CA SER A 107 31.97 25.07 26.56
C SER A 107 33.14 25.39 25.61
N ASP A 108 33.05 26.46 24.81
CA ASP A 108 33.48 27.83 25.20
C ASP A 108 33.24 28.87 24.06
N ARG A 109 33.23 30.13 24.47
CA ARG A 109 32.85 31.42 23.85
C ARG A 109 33.42 31.82 22.48
N GLY A 110 32.68 32.75 21.84
CA GLY A 110 33.19 33.84 20.99
C GLY A 110 32.13 34.34 19.97
N GLU A 111 31.22 35.25 20.35
CA GLU A 111 31.29 36.72 20.09
C GLU A 111 30.88 37.08 18.62
N GLU A 112 29.63 37.51 18.38
CA GLU A 112 29.21 38.93 18.14
C GLU A 112 29.44 39.36 16.64
N ASN A 113 28.59 40.01 15.83
CA ASN A 113 27.44 40.91 15.98
C ASN A 113 26.61 40.99 14.66
N GLN A 114 25.31 41.26 14.82
CA GLN A 114 24.43 42.21 14.09
C GLN A 114 24.18 42.24 12.55
N ALA A 115 22.86 42.14 12.26
CA ALA A 115 21.98 43.14 11.61
C ALA A 115 21.76 43.18 10.07
N GLY A 116 20.47 43.25 9.70
CA GLY A 116 19.96 43.73 8.39
C GLY A 116 18.79 42.89 7.85
N LYS A 117 17.54 43.03 8.31
CA LYS A 117 16.51 44.03 7.93
C LYS A 117 15.94 43.87 6.49
N LYS A 118 14.71 43.35 6.44
CA LYS A 118 13.52 43.66 5.58
C LYS A 118 13.73 43.92 4.06
N GLN A 119 12.89 43.32 3.21
CA GLN A 119 11.63 43.93 2.71
C GLN A 119 10.97 43.08 1.60
N SER A 120 9.64 42.94 1.73
CA SER A 120 8.70 42.61 0.67
C SER A 120 8.65 43.70 -0.41
N GLY A 121 8.43 43.31 -1.67
CA GLY A 121 8.16 44.23 -2.76
C GLY A 121 7.55 43.50 -3.96
N THR A 122 6.25 43.64 -4.12
CA THR A 122 5.43 43.25 -5.28
C THR A 122 5.79 44.13 -6.48
N HIS A 123 5.97 43.55 -7.67
CA HIS A 123 5.66 44.27 -8.91
C HIS A 123 5.14 43.31 -9.99
N ILE A 124 4.02 43.73 -10.56
CA ILE A 124 3.27 43.11 -11.66
C ILE A 124 3.77 43.80 -12.92
N GLU A 125 4.14 43.06 -13.96
CA GLU A 125 4.02 43.56 -15.34
C GLU A 125 3.40 42.47 -16.23
N LYS A 126 2.33 42.89 -16.89
CA LYS A 126 1.72 42.26 -18.06
C LYS A 126 2.49 42.74 -19.29
N GLU A 127 2.55 41.92 -20.33
CA GLU A 127 2.44 42.25 -21.77
C GLU A 127 2.73 40.92 -22.50
N GLU A 128 1.73 40.23 -23.08
CA GLU A 128 1.19 40.43 -24.43
C GLU A 128 2.27 40.63 -25.51
N GLU A 129 2.55 39.55 -26.25
CA GLU A 129 2.57 39.55 -27.72
C GLU A 129 2.17 38.15 -28.25
#